data_AF-A0A932LJ86-F1
#
_entry.id   AF-A0A932LJ86-F1
#
_cell.length_a   1.000
_cell.length_b   1.000
_cell.length_c   1.000
_cell.angle_alpha   90.00
_cell.angle_beta   90.00
_cell.angle_gamma   90.00
#
_symmetry.space_group_name_H-M   'P 1'
#
loop_
_entity.id
_entity.type
_entity.pdbx_description
1 polymer ?
#
loop_
_entity_poly.entity_id
_entity_poly.type
_entity_poly.pdbx_seq_one_letter_code
_entity_poly.pdbx_strand_id
1 'polypeptide(L)'
;MRRPINIILGFVLGAGLAAASDQPPASASLLRLLLSEVQAGTMASEQYCALVFADRRIHFEKATRKMGKDKDRKVYESQLSEGDWNALNTILDDKGLRELRLPQGVPPLVIEDAHTIAISISRDTKYQNMEFLDNKSRKPYEARLKPLLGWWKSQRSGHMTASTAAPDPKCSLDNAHGVFSQ
;
A
#
# COMPACT_ATOMS: atom_id res chain seq x y z
N MET A 1 48.96 -41.13 47.56
CA MET A 1 48.30 -39.82 47.69
C MET A 1 47.72 -39.42 46.32
N ARG A 2 46.43 -39.07 46.32
CA ARG A 2 45.58 -38.27 45.38
C ARG A 2 46.01 -38.02 43.89
N ARG A 3 45.06 -38.36 43.00
CA ARG A 3 44.78 -37.91 41.60
C ARG A 3 44.48 -36.37 41.51
N PRO A 4 44.44 -35.66 40.34
CA PRO A 4 43.73 -35.97 39.05
C PRO A 4 44.45 -35.60 37.73
N ILE A 5 44.27 -36.30 36.59
CA ILE A 5 43.26 -36.18 35.49
C ILE A 5 43.07 -34.75 34.94
N ASN A 6 43.48 -34.53 33.68
CA ASN A 6 42.93 -33.49 32.81
C ASN A 6 42.65 -34.08 31.41
N ILE A 7 41.37 -34.19 31.08
CA ILE A 7 40.80 -34.56 29.78
C ILE A 7 40.57 -33.26 29.02
N ILE A 8 41.21 -33.07 27.87
CA ILE A 8 40.90 -31.96 26.97
C ILE A 8 39.77 -32.43 26.03
N LEU A 9 38.57 -31.91 26.28
CA LEU A 9 37.39 -32.07 25.44
C LEU A 9 37.46 -31.05 24.29
N GLY A 10 37.72 -31.52 23.07
CA GLY A 10 37.65 -30.68 21.86
C GLY A 10 36.20 -30.47 21.44
N PHE A 11 35.68 -29.25 21.63
CA PHE A 11 34.43 -28.81 21.02
C PHE A 11 34.67 -28.51 19.54
N VAL A 12 34.10 -29.33 18.66
CA VAL A 12 33.97 -29.01 17.23
C VAL A 12 32.77 -28.07 17.09
N LEU A 13 33.04 -26.77 16.86
CA LEU A 13 32.03 -25.80 16.45
C LEU A 13 31.58 -26.12 15.02
N GLY A 14 30.40 -26.72 14.88
CA GLY A 14 29.68 -26.77 13.61
C GLY A 14 29.04 -25.43 13.33
N ALA A 15 29.62 -24.65 12.41
CA ALA A 15 28.98 -23.46 11.87
C ALA A 15 27.88 -23.88 10.89
N GLY A 16 26.63 -23.87 11.35
CA GLY A 16 25.46 -24.00 10.48
C GLY A 16 25.30 -22.73 9.66
N LEU A 17 25.45 -22.84 8.34
CA LEU A 17 25.06 -21.82 7.38
C LEU A 17 23.54 -21.66 7.42
N ALA A 18 23.05 -20.65 8.14
CA ALA A 18 21.68 -20.19 7.99
C ALA A 18 21.58 -19.51 6.63
N ALA A 19 20.93 -20.17 5.66
CA ALA A 19 20.50 -19.53 4.43
C ALA A 19 19.51 -18.42 4.81
N ALA A 20 19.92 -17.16 4.66
CA ALA A 20 19.01 -16.03 4.71
C ALA A 20 18.03 -16.19 3.55
N SER A 21 16.79 -16.56 3.85
CA SER A 21 15.72 -16.51 2.89
C SER A 21 15.44 -15.05 2.56
N ASP A 22 15.75 -14.64 1.32
CA ASP A 22 15.34 -13.37 0.70
C ASP A 22 13.81 -13.35 0.46
N GLN A 23 13.01 -13.72 1.47
CA GLN A 23 11.59 -13.45 1.45
C GLN A 23 11.40 -11.97 1.73
N PRO A 24 10.74 -11.21 0.82
CA PRO A 24 10.34 -9.85 1.11
C PRO A 24 9.63 -9.83 2.47
N PRO A 25 9.90 -8.84 3.33
CA PRO A 25 9.32 -8.81 4.66
C PRO A 25 7.80 -8.90 4.51
N ALA A 26 7.15 -9.75 5.31
CA ALA A 26 5.70 -10.00 5.29
C ALA A 26 4.84 -8.72 5.50
N SER A 27 5.50 -7.59 5.78
CA SER A 27 4.93 -6.26 5.92
C SER A 27 5.00 -5.41 4.66
N ALA A 28 5.69 -5.82 3.59
CA ALA A 28 5.74 -5.07 2.32
C ALA A 28 4.40 -5.23 1.57
N SER A 29 3.69 -4.12 1.37
CA SER A 29 2.47 -4.14 0.57
C SER A 29 2.84 -4.22 -0.91
N LEU A 30 2.17 -5.13 -1.62
CA LEU A 30 2.24 -5.31 -3.06
C LEU A 30 1.54 -4.17 -3.79
N LEU A 31 0.43 -3.68 -3.23
CA LEU A 31 -0.28 -2.50 -3.72
C LEU A 31 -0.63 -1.60 -2.53
N ARG A 32 -0.41 -0.30 -2.71
CA ARG A 32 -0.99 0.76 -1.90
C ARG A 32 -1.80 1.68 -2.81
N LEU A 33 -3.04 1.96 -2.41
CA LEU A 33 -3.88 2.94 -3.08
C LEU A 33 -4.46 3.89 -2.04
N LEU A 34 -4.20 5.17 -2.23
CA LEU A 34 -4.74 6.26 -1.44
C LEU A 34 -5.64 7.12 -2.33
N LEU A 35 -6.77 7.52 -1.78
CA LEU A 35 -7.70 8.43 -2.42
C LEU A 35 -8.21 9.46 -1.41
N SER A 36 -8.12 10.73 -1.78
CA SER A 36 -8.77 11.85 -1.09
C SER A 36 -9.87 12.41 -1.98
N GLU A 37 -11.11 12.33 -1.55
CA GLU A 37 -12.27 12.92 -2.23
C GLU A 37 -12.74 14.15 -1.45
N VAL A 38 -12.58 15.35 -2.02
CA VAL A 38 -13.09 16.58 -1.42
C VAL A 38 -14.61 16.60 -1.52
N GLN A 39 -15.27 16.88 -0.40
CA GLN A 39 -16.72 16.99 -0.35
C GLN A 39 -17.16 18.42 -0.67
N ALA A 40 -17.86 18.63 -1.78
CA ALA A 40 -18.33 19.95 -2.16
C ALA A 40 -19.20 20.59 -1.06
N GLY A 41 -18.93 21.86 -0.75
CA GLY A 41 -19.67 22.61 0.28
C GLY A 41 -19.31 22.26 1.72
N THR A 42 -18.42 21.31 1.97
CA THR A 42 -17.89 21.02 3.29
C THR A 42 -16.37 21.17 3.24
N MET A 43 -15.74 21.82 4.23
CA MET A 43 -14.27 21.87 4.33
C MET A 43 -13.70 20.52 4.81
N ALA A 44 -14.23 19.43 4.27
CA ALA A 44 -13.88 18.07 4.61
C ALA A 44 -13.57 17.25 3.34
N SER A 45 -12.82 16.18 3.53
CA SER A 45 -12.47 15.23 2.49
C SER A 45 -12.59 13.82 3.04
N GLU A 46 -13.16 12.91 2.26
CA GLU A 46 -13.10 11.49 2.58
C GLU A 46 -11.76 10.94 2.15
N GLN A 47 -11.09 10.27 3.08
CA GLN A 47 -9.80 9.63 2.89
C GLN A 47 -10.02 8.13 2.85
N TYR A 48 -9.46 7.50 1.83
CA TYR A 48 -9.46 6.05 1.68
C TYR A 48 -8.04 5.55 1.49
N CYS A 49 -7.70 4.45 2.15
CA CYS A 49 -6.46 3.72 1.97
C CYS A 49 -6.75 2.24 1.74
N ALA A 50 -6.03 1.62 0.82
CA ALA A 50 -6.00 0.19 0.63
C ALA A 50 -4.54 -0.28 0.58
N LEU A 51 -4.21 -1.27 1.40
CA LEU A 51 -2.93 -1.99 1.37
C LEU A 51 -3.23 -3.45 1.05
N VAL A 52 -2.64 -3.96 -0.03
CA VAL A 52 -2.71 -5.38 -0.39
C VAL A 52 -1.36 -6.01 -0.14
N PHE A 53 -1.33 -7.12 0.56
CA PHE A 53 -0.12 -7.86 0.88
C PHE A 53 0.06 -9.08 -0.03
N ALA A 54 1.29 -9.58 -0.15
CA ALA A 54 1.62 -10.72 -1.01
C ALA A 54 0.91 -12.02 -0.59
N ASP A 55 0.54 -12.14 0.69
CA ASP A 55 -0.24 -13.25 1.24
C ASP A 55 -1.76 -13.08 1.02
N ARG A 56 -2.17 -12.10 0.20
CA ARG A 56 -3.55 -11.75 -0.14
C ARG A 56 -4.38 -11.17 1.01
N ARG A 57 -3.76 -10.86 2.15
CA ARG A 57 -4.41 -10.00 3.14
C ARG A 57 -4.62 -8.62 2.54
N ILE A 58 -5.70 -7.98 2.96
CA ILE A 58 -6.01 -6.61 2.58
C ILE A 58 -6.40 -5.81 3.81
N HIS A 59 -5.80 -4.62 3.92
CA HIS A 59 -6.07 -3.65 4.96
C HIS A 59 -6.66 -2.40 4.31
N PHE A 60 -7.82 -1.99 4.77
CA PHE A 60 -8.51 -0.80 4.30
C PHE A 60 -8.73 0.17 5.44
N GLU A 61 -8.54 1.45 5.15
CA GLU A 61 -8.93 2.53 6.05
C GLU A 61 -9.85 3.50 5.35
N LYS A 62 -10.83 4.00 6.11
CA LYS A 62 -11.65 5.15 5.74
C LYS A 62 -11.60 6.18 6.86
N ALA A 63 -11.39 7.44 6.54
CA ALA A 63 -11.52 8.54 7.49
C ALA A 63 -12.17 9.76 6.83
N THR A 64 -12.69 10.67 7.64
CA THR A 64 -13.09 12.01 7.18
C THR A 64 -12.08 13.01 7.70
N ARG A 65 -11.36 13.71 6.81
CA ARG A 65 -10.41 14.75 7.20
C ARG A 65 -11.07 16.12 7.13
N LYS A 66 -11.15 16.81 8.26
CA LYS A 66 -11.71 18.17 8.39
C LYS A 66 -10.74 19.04 9.16
N MET A 67 -10.42 20.23 8.64
CA MET A 67 -9.42 21.15 9.23
C MET A 67 -8.06 20.48 9.50
N GLY A 68 -7.59 19.64 8.56
CA GLY A 68 -6.32 18.94 8.67
C GLY A 68 -6.26 17.82 9.71
N LYS A 69 -7.39 17.45 10.32
CA LYS A 69 -7.48 16.36 11.30
C LYS A 69 -8.40 15.26 10.80
N ASP A 70 -7.99 14.03 11.01
CA ASP A 70 -8.80 12.86 10.70
C ASP A 70 -9.85 12.63 11.78
N LYS A 71 -11.05 12.28 11.34
CA LYS A 71 -12.23 11.96 12.14
C LYS A 71 -12.81 10.65 11.66
N ASP A 72 -13.47 9.95 12.57
CA ASP A 72 -14.25 8.74 12.29
C ASP A 72 -13.47 7.68 11.51
N ARG A 73 -12.16 7.55 11.80
CA ARG A 73 -11.30 6.59 11.12
C ARG A 73 -11.77 5.17 11.45
N LYS A 74 -11.99 4.38 10.41
CA LYS A 74 -12.38 2.97 10.48
C LYS A 74 -11.35 2.15 9.75
N VAL A 75 -10.95 1.05 10.38
CA VAL A 75 -10.04 0.06 9.82
C VAL A 75 -10.87 -1.18 9.46
N TYR A 76 -10.52 -1.82 8.35
CA TYR A 76 -11.13 -3.04 7.88
C TYR A 76 -10.02 -3.99 7.42
N GLU A 77 -10.09 -5.24 7.86
CA GLU A 77 -9.16 -6.28 7.45
C GLU A 77 -9.94 -7.43 6.85
N SER A 78 -9.42 -7.98 5.76
CA SER A 78 -9.94 -9.21 5.20
C SER A 78 -8.87 -9.96 4.42
N GLN A 79 -9.28 -11.08 3.84
CA GLN A 79 -8.49 -11.88 2.95
C GLN A 79 -9.17 -11.84 1.57
N LEU A 80 -8.41 -11.53 0.52
CA LEU A 80 -8.94 -11.59 -0.85
C LEU A 80 -9.29 -13.03 -1.22
N SER A 81 -10.42 -13.20 -1.89
CA SER A 81 -10.76 -14.47 -2.52
C SER A 81 -9.73 -14.81 -3.60
N GLU A 82 -9.64 -16.09 -3.98
CA GLU A 82 -8.76 -16.49 -5.09
C GLU A 82 -9.12 -15.76 -6.40
N GLY A 83 -10.42 -15.58 -6.66
CA GLY A 83 -10.90 -14.83 -7.82
C GLY A 83 -10.48 -13.36 -7.78
N ASP A 84 -10.66 -12.68 -6.65
CA ASP A 84 -10.26 -11.28 -6.49
C ASP A 84 -8.74 -11.08 -6.58
N TRP A 85 -7.98 -12.03 -6.04
CA TRP A 85 -6.52 -12.04 -6.12
C TRP A 85 -6.02 -12.23 -7.56
N ASN A 86 -6.58 -13.20 -8.28
CA ASN A 86 -6.22 -13.46 -9.67
C ASN A 86 -6.62 -12.30 -10.59
N ALA A 87 -7.79 -11.68 -10.34
CA ALA A 87 -8.21 -10.48 -11.03
C ALA A 87 -7.24 -9.31 -10.78
N LEU A 88 -6.84 -9.10 -9.52
CA LEU A 88 -5.85 -8.08 -9.19
C LEU A 88 -4.51 -8.33 -9.90
N ASN A 89 -3.96 -9.55 -9.82
CA ASN A 89 -2.69 -9.86 -10.48
C ASN A 89 -2.75 -9.62 -11.98
N THR A 90 -3.85 -10.04 -12.64
CA THR A 90 -4.06 -9.79 -14.06
C THR A 90 -4.03 -8.29 -14.38
N ILE A 91 -4.69 -7.46 -13.56
CA ILE A 91 -4.66 -6.00 -13.70
C ILE A 91 -3.26 -5.44 -13.48
N LEU A 92 -2.56 -5.90 -12.44
CA LEU A 92 -1.22 -5.42 -12.10
C LEU A 92 -0.17 -5.84 -13.13
N ASP A 93 -0.39 -6.94 -13.84
CA ASP A 93 0.49 -7.43 -14.90
C ASP A 93 0.16 -6.90 -16.29
N ASP A 94 -0.94 -6.15 -16.44
CA ASP A 94 -1.28 -5.47 -17.68
C ASP A 94 -0.11 -4.59 -18.16
N LYS A 95 0.26 -4.76 -19.43
CA LYS A 95 1.39 -4.05 -20.04
C LYS A 95 1.19 -2.54 -19.97
N GLY A 96 -0.02 -2.06 -20.24
CA GLY A 96 -0.36 -0.64 -20.23
C GLY A 96 -0.19 -0.01 -18.85
N LEU A 97 -0.55 -0.73 -17.79
CA LEU A 97 -0.33 -0.30 -16.41
C LEU A 97 1.16 -0.40 -16.01
N ARG A 98 1.87 -1.49 -16.33
CA ARG A 98 3.30 -1.66 -15.97
C ARG A 98 4.20 -0.59 -16.59
N GLU A 99 3.91 -0.21 -17.83
CA GLU A 99 4.65 0.79 -18.59
C GLU A 99 4.19 2.22 -18.28
N LEU A 100 3.12 2.39 -17.50
CA LEU A 100 2.63 3.71 -17.13
C LEU A 100 3.69 4.48 -16.33
N ARG A 101 4.08 5.64 -16.86
CA ARG A 101 4.96 6.62 -16.23
C ARG A 101 4.29 7.98 -16.31
N LEU A 102 4.25 8.68 -15.19
CA LEU A 102 3.78 10.06 -15.15
C LEU A 102 4.95 11.01 -15.40
N PRO A 103 4.75 12.09 -16.16
CA PRO A 103 5.74 13.14 -16.27
C PRO A 103 6.09 13.65 -14.87
N GLN A 104 7.38 13.70 -14.53
CA GLN A 104 7.82 14.38 -13.32
C GLN A 104 7.77 15.88 -13.60
N GLY A 105 6.69 16.51 -13.14
CA GLY A 105 6.49 17.96 -13.23
C GLY A 105 6.57 18.60 -11.85
N VAL A 106 6.80 19.91 -11.83
CA VAL A 106 6.63 20.71 -10.61
C VAL A 106 5.14 20.70 -10.26
N PRO A 107 4.75 20.34 -9.03
CA PRO A 107 3.35 20.40 -8.63
C PRO A 107 2.82 21.83 -8.80
N PRO A 108 1.59 22.00 -9.31
CA PRO A 108 1.02 23.33 -9.50
C PRO A 108 0.87 24.04 -8.15
N LEU A 109 1.08 25.36 -8.14
CA LEU A 109 0.94 26.19 -6.93
C LEU A 109 -0.51 26.22 -6.40
N VAL A 110 -1.48 25.96 -7.28
CA VAL A 110 -2.90 25.88 -6.95
C VAL A 110 -3.47 24.62 -7.61
N ILE A 111 -4.14 23.79 -6.82
CA ILE A 111 -4.89 22.63 -7.31
C ILE A 111 -6.36 22.99 -7.22
N GLU A 112 -7.00 23.20 -8.37
CA GLU A 112 -8.45 23.30 -8.48
C GLU A 112 -9.04 21.88 -8.44
N ASP A 113 -10.11 21.67 -7.68
CA ASP A 113 -10.78 20.36 -7.54
C ASP A 113 -9.87 19.21 -7.08
N ALA A 114 -9.14 19.42 -5.98
CA ALA A 114 -8.25 18.42 -5.39
C ALA A 114 -8.96 17.07 -5.16
N HIS A 115 -8.59 16.08 -5.97
CA HIS A 115 -9.05 14.69 -5.87
C HIS A 115 -7.82 13.80 -6.01
N THR A 116 -7.01 13.79 -4.96
CA THR A 116 -5.70 13.15 -5.02
C THR A 116 -5.85 11.63 -5.03
N ILE A 117 -5.21 10.99 -6.00
CA ILE A 117 -5.01 9.53 -6.03
C ILE A 117 -3.51 9.27 -6.03
N ALA A 118 -3.04 8.51 -5.05
CA ALA A 118 -1.68 8.00 -5.02
C ALA A 118 -1.70 6.47 -5.07
N ILE A 119 -0.96 5.89 -6.01
CA ILE A 119 -0.88 4.45 -6.22
C ILE A 119 0.60 4.06 -6.19
N SER A 120 0.94 3.09 -5.34
CA SER A 120 2.27 2.47 -5.29
C SER A 120 2.12 0.98 -5.53
N ILE A 121 2.80 0.47 -6.56
CA ILE A 121 2.78 -0.95 -6.91
C ILE A 121 4.19 -1.50 -6.77
N SER A 122 4.35 -2.57 -6.01
CA SER A 122 5.63 -3.28 -5.90
C SER A 122 5.98 -3.95 -7.23
N ARG A 123 7.18 -3.70 -7.74
CA ARG A 123 7.73 -4.21 -9.00
C ARG A 123 9.14 -4.71 -8.75
N ASP A 124 9.31 -6.02 -8.62
CA ASP A 124 10.61 -6.66 -8.36
C ASP A 124 11.33 -5.99 -7.17
N THR A 125 12.30 -5.12 -7.46
CA THR A 125 13.11 -4.41 -6.46
C THR A 125 12.69 -2.96 -6.18
N LYS A 126 11.65 -2.44 -6.84
CA LYS A 126 11.24 -1.03 -6.75
C LYS A 126 9.73 -0.83 -6.72
N TYR A 127 9.29 0.34 -6.27
CA TYR A 127 7.89 0.75 -6.39
C TYR A 127 7.65 1.55 -7.67
N GLN A 128 6.61 1.20 -8.41
CA GLN A 128 5.99 2.05 -9.42
C GLN A 128 5.00 2.98 -8.72
N ASN A 129 5.36 4.26 -8.60
CA ASN A 129 4.54 5.29 -7.97
C ASN A 129 3.84 6.16 -9.01
N MET A 130 2.56 6.43 -8.78
CA MET A 130 1.73 7.29 -9.62
C MET A 130 0.89 8.18 -8.71
N GLU A 131 0.98 9.50 -8.90
CA GLU A 131 0.20 10.48 -8.14
C GLU A 131 -0.55 11.38 -9.13
N PHE A 132 -1.85 11.50 -8.91
CA PHE A 132 -2.74 12.39 -9.64
C PHE A 132 -3.35 13.35 -8.65
N LEU A 133 -3.15 14.65 -8.86
CA LEU A 133 -3.60 15.67 -7.89
C LEU A 133 -5.08 16.03 -8.06
N ASP A 134 -5.59 15.82 -9.27
CA ASP A 134 -6.93 16.20 -9.68
C ASP A 134 -7.44 15.25 -10.79
N ASN A 135 -8.70 15.40 -11.16
CA ASN A 135 -9.29 14.61 -12.25
C ASN A 135 -8.64 14.91 -13.62
N LYS A 136 -8.12 16.13 -13.82
CA LYS A 136 -7.54 16.58 -15.09
C LYS A 136 -6.22 15.84 -15.39
N SER A 137 -5.35 15.73 -14.41
CA SER A 137 -4.08 14.99 -14.47
C SER A 137 -4.30 13.49 -14.62
N ARG A 138 -5.38 12.94 -14.08
CA ARG A 138 -5.75 11.52 -14.24
C ARG A 138 -6.33 11.17 -15.60
N LYS A 139 -7.10 12.08 -16.21
CA LYS A 139 -7.88 11.83 -17.43
C LYS A 139 -7.10 11.16 -18.58
N PRO A 140 -5.86 11.53 -18.92
CA PRO A 140 -5.08 10.89 -19.99
C PRO A 140 -4.74 9.41 -19.73
N TYR A 141 -4.90 8.95 -18.49
CA TYR A 141 -4.52 7.61 -18.02
C TYR A 141 -5.72 6.77 -17.61
N GLU A 142 -6.94 7.31 -17.72
CA GLU A 142 -8.16 6.68 -17.23
C GLU A 142 -8.36 5.26 -17.78
N ALA A 143 -8.16 5.04 -19.09
CA ALA A 143 -8.29 3.72 -19.70
C ALA A 143 -7.37 2.66 -19.06
N ARG A 144 -6.15 3.05 -18.69
CA ARG A 144 -5.16 2.18 -18.04
C ARG A 144 -5.45 1.96 -16.56
N LEU A 145 -5.99 2.97 -15.88
CA LEU A 145 -6.27 2.93 -14.43
C LEU A 145 -7.63 2.32 -14.11
N LYS A 146 -8.60 2.40 -15.03
CA LYS A 146 -9.99 2.00 -14.80
C LYS A 146 -10.13 0.56 -14.26
N PRO A 147 -9.41 -0.46 -14.77
CA PRO A 147 -9.49 -1.80 -14.19
C PRO A 147 -9.09 -1.83 -12.72
N LEU A 148 -7.98 -1.18 -12.34
CA LEU A 148 -7.49 -1.12 -10.97
C LEU A 148 -8.44 -0.36 -10.04
N LEU A 149 -8.91 0.81 -10.47
CA LEU A 149 -9.86 1.62 -9.68
C LEU A 149 -11.22 0.93 -9.56
N GLY A 150 -11.64 0.19 -10.58
CA GLY A 150 -12.86 -0.62 -10.56
C GLY A 150 -12.75 -1.76 -9.56
N TRP A 151 -11.65 -2.51 -9.59
CA TRP A 151 -11.36 -3.55 -8.60
C TRP A 151 -11.31 -2.98 -7.18
N TRP A 152 -10.60 -1.88 -6.97
CA TRP A 152 -10.54 -1.24 -5.65
C TRP A 152 -11.92 -0.82 -5.13
N LYS A 153 -12.77 -0.30 -6.02
CA LYS A 153 -14.15 0.09 -5.68
C LYS A 153 -15.01 -1.12 -5.28
N SER A 154 -14.82 -2.30 -5.88
CA SER A 154 -15.56 -3.51 -5.50
C SER A 154 -15.13 -4.06 -4.15
N GLN A 155 -13.87 -3.87 -3.75
CA GLN A 155 -13.38 -4.29 -2.44
C GLN A 155 -13.90 -3.39 -1.31
N ARG A 156 -14.00 -2.07 -1.55
CA ARG A 156 -14.44 -1.11 -0.51
C ARG A 156 -15.95 -1.02 -0.32
N SER A 157 -16.77 -1.64 -1.17
CA SER A 157 -18.22 -1.51 -1.10
C SER A 157 -18.81 -2.33 0.06
N GLY A 158 -19.03 -1.67 1.20
CA GLY A 158 -20.05 -1.98 2.22
C GLY A 158 -20.00 -3.31 2.99
N HIS A 159 -19.24 -4.30 2.54
CA HIS A 159 -19.32 -5.68 3.05
C HIS A 159 -18.21 -6.05 4.03
N MET A 160 -17.28 -5.13 4.31
CA MET A 160 -16.19 -5.40 5.26
C MET A 160 -16.62 -5.08 6.69
N THR A 161 -16.43 -6.05 7.59
CA THR A 161 -16.58 -5.83 9.02
C THR A 161 -15.44 -4.95 9.52
N ALA A 162 -15.75 -3.99 10.38
CA ALA A 162 -14.72 -3.15 11.00
C ALA A 162 -13.78 -4.02 11.85
N SER A 163 -12.47 -3.79 11.73
CA SER A 163 -11.43 -4.40 12.55
C SER A 163 -11.11 -3.51 13.75
N THR A 164 -10.58 -4.11 14.82
CA THR A 164 -10.01 -3.42 15.98
C THR A 164 -8.52 -3.11 15.80
N ALA A 165 -7.94 -3.48 14.65
CA ALA A 165 -6.56 -3.16 14.32
C ALA A 165 -6.28 -1.65 14.37
N ALA A 166 -5.06 -1.31 14.74
CA ALA A 166 -4.60 0.06 14.73
C ALA A 166 -4.49 0.58 13.28
N PRO A 167 -4.62 1.90 13.06
CA PRO A 167 -4.30 2.48 11.78
C PRO A 167 -2.84 2.22 11.37
N ASP A 168 -2.63 1.88 10.10
CA ASP A 168 -1.32 1.64 9.52
C ASP A 168 -0.68 2.99 9.14
N PRO A 169 0.59 3.24 9.51
CA PRO A 169 1.30 4.47 9.16
C PRO A 169 1.40 4.68 7.63
N LYS A 170 1.36 3.62 6.82
CA LYS A 170 1.31 3.71 5.36
C LYS A 170 -0.03 4.25 4.87
N CYS A 171 -1.06 4.27 5.69
CA CYS A 171 -2.33 4.92 5.40
C CYS A 171 -2.40 6.37 5.91
N SER A 172 -1.30 6.90 6.46
CA SER A 172 -1.20 8.32 6.79
C SER A 172 -1.21 9.16 5.50
N LEU A 173 -2.08 10.15 5.50
CA LEU A 173 -2.15 11.24 4.53
C LEU A 173 -1.82 12.55 5.25
N ASP A 174 -0.68 12.56 5.93
CA ASP A 174 -0.01 13.80 6.28
C ASP A 174 0.36 14.54 4.99
N ASN A 175 0.31 15.87 5.02
CA ASN A 175 0.21 16.74 3.85
C ASN A 175 1.46 16.72 2.92
N ALA A 176 2.38 15.78 3.09
CA ALA A 176 3.51 15.52 2.22
C ALA A 176 3.17 14.35 1.29
N HIS A 177 2.62 14.68 0.12
CA HIS A 177 2.66 13.94 -1.15
C HIS A 177 3.01 12.45 -1.02
N GLY A 178 1.95 11.63 -1.12
CA GLY A 178 1.91 10.20 -0.84
C GLY A 178 2.75 9.30 -1.75
N VAL A 179 4.05 9.53 -1.82
CA VAL A 179 5.03 8.66 -2.47
C VAL A 179 5.96 8.13 -1.39
N PHE A 180 6.08 6.81 -1.26
CA PHE A 180 7.21 6.22 -0.54
C PHE A 180 8.49 6.78 -1.16
N SER A 181 9.21 7.65 -0.45
CA SER A 181 10.61 7.90 -0.75
C SER A 181 11.32 6.57 -0.60
N GLN A 182 11.93 6.09 -1.69
CA GLN A 182 12.87 4.99 -1.65
C GLN A 182 14.03 5.33 -0.71
#